data_AF-A0A3B9UTM7-F1
#
_entry.id   AF-A0A3B9UTM7-F1
#
_cell.length_a   1.000
_cell.length_b   1.000
_cell.length_c   1.000
_cell.angle_alpha   90.00
_cell.angle_beta   90.00
_cell.angle_gamma   90.00
#
_symmetry.space_group_name_H-M   'P 1'
#
loop_
_entity.id
_entity.type
_entity.pdbx_description
1 polymer ?
#
loop_
_entity_poly.entity_id
_entity_poly.type
_entity_poly.pdbx_seq_one_letter_code
_entity_poly.pdbx_strand_id
1 'polypeptide(L)'
;MFSKFLNLDMEKQDRILNAAMKEFAQKGFEKASTNEIVKEADISKGLLFHYFKDKKNLFLFLYDHCIDVSTNEFYKKINLDEKDFFIRLNQMCIIKFELLNKYPEMFRFIETAYMETSKNVKKELDERKEKLIKINSIKVFEG
;
A
#
# COMPACT_ATOMS: atom_id res chain seq x y z
N MET A 1 -12.36 11.57 3.11
CA MET A 1 -12.04 12.34 1.89
C MET A 1 -12.13 11.50 0.60
N PHE A 2 -12.24 10.15 0.67
CA PHE A 2 -12.31 9.28 -0.52
C PHE A 2 -13.66 8.58 -0.71
N SER A 3 -14.72 9.05 -0.05
CA SER A 3 -16.04 8.38 -0.03
C SER A 3 -16.61 8.12 -1.42
N LYS A 4 -16.36 9.04 -2.38
CA LYS A 4 -16.80 8.87 -3.77
C LYS A 4 -16.11 7.71 -4.48
N PHE A 5 -14.82 7.50 -4.21
CA PHE A 5 -14.07 6.37 -4.75
C PHE A 5 -14.52 5.06 -4.10
N LEU A 6 -14.70 5.06 -2.78
CA LEU A 6 -15.11 3.87 -2.02
C LEU A 6 -16.54 3.40 -2.33
N ASN A 7 -17.37 4.28 -2.90
CA ASN A 7 -18.73 3.96 -3.34
C ASN A 7 -18.80 3.39 -4.77
N LEU A 8 -17.66 3.23 -5.46
CA LEU A 8 -17.62 2.59 -6.77
C LEU A 8 -17.79 1.08 -6.63
N ASP A 9 -18.21 0.42 -7.71
CA ASP A 9 -18.12 -1.04 -7.81
C ASP A 9 -16.66 -1.51 -7.64
N MET A 10 -16.49 -2.73 -7.10
CA MET A 10 -15.15 -3.26 -6.79
C MET A 10 -14.28 -3.36 -8.03
N GLU A 11 -14.83 -3.76 -9.18
CA GLU A 11 -14.06 -3.88 -10.42
C GLU A 11 -13.43 -2.54 -10.84
N LYS A 12 -14.17 -1.44 -10.70
CA LYS A 12 -13.68 -0.10 -11.03
C LYS A 12 -12.67 0.40 -10.01
N GLN A 13 -12.86 0.09 -8.73
CA GLN A 13 -11.84 0.38 -7.71
C GLN A 13 -10.53 -0.35 -8.05
N ASP A 14 -10.62 -1.64 -8.34
CA ASP A 14 -9.49 -2.50 -8.66
C ASP A 14 -8.76 -2.02 -9.92
N ARG A 15 -9.48 -1.68 -11.00
CA ARG A 15 -8.85 -1.13 -12.22
C ARG A 15 -8.05 0.13 -11.93
N ILE A 16 -8.60 1.06 -11.15
CA ILE A 16 -7.93 2.33 -10.81
C ILE A 16 -6.71 2.08 -9.94
N LEU A 17 -6.83 1.24 -8.91
CA LEU A 17 -5.73 0.95 -7.99
C LEU A 17 -4.63 0.15 -8.67
N ASN A 18 -4.96 -0.83 -9.50
CA ASN A 18 -3.99 -1.62 -10.26
C ASN A 18 -3.21 -0.75 -11.25
N ALA A 19 -3.89 0.15 -11.98
CA ALA A 19 -3.23 1.10 -12.87
C ALA A 19 -2.28 2.05 -12.12
N ALA A 20 -2.73 2.59 -10.99
CA ALA A 20 -1.91 3.47 -10.15
C ALA A 20 -0.70 2.71 -9.57
N MET A 21 -0.91 1.50 -9.04
CA MET A 21 0.10 0.65 -8.46
C MET A 21 1.19 0.31 -9.46
N LYS A 22 0.81 -0.12 -10.68
CA LYS A 22 1.74 -0.42 -11.77
C LYS A 22 2.61 0.79 -12.14
N GLU A 23 1.99 1.96 -12.36
CA GLU A 23 2.72 3.17 -12.75
C GLU A 23 3.68 3.65 -11.64
N PHE A 24 3.22 3.66 -10.39
CA PHE A 24 4.05 4.10 -9.27
C PHE A 24 5.15 3.10 -8.91
N ALA A 25 4.88 1.79 -8.95
CA ALA A 25 5.88 0.75 -8.70
C ALA A 25 7.02 0.78 -9.74
N GLN A 26 6.71 1.17 -10.98
CA GLN A 26 7.72 1.24 -12.04
C GLN A 26 8.51 2.55 -12.03
N LYS A 27 7.88 3.68 -11.70
CA LYS A 27 8.45 5.02 -11.93
C LYS A 27 8.67 5.85 -10.66
N GLY A 28 8.21 5.37 -9.51
CA GLY A 28 8.18 6.16 -8.27
C GLY A 28 7.19 7.32 -8.33
N PHE A 29 7.14 8.13 -7.27
CA PHE A 29 6.21 9.24 -7.18
C PHE A 29 6.49 10.29 -8.25
N GLU A 30 7.72 10.79 -8.38
CA GLU A 30 8.00 11.94 -9.26
C GLU A 30 7.72 11.66 -10.74
N LYS A 31 8.22 10.54 -11.27
CA LYS A 31 8.16 10.23 -12.71
C LYS A 31 6.85 9.58 -13.16
N ALA A 32 6.00 9.14 -12.24
CA ALA A 32 4.69 8.57 -12.57
C ALA A 32 3.77 9.59 -13.27
N SER A 33 3.01 9.14 -14.27
CA SER A 33 2.10 9.97 -15.06
C SER A 33 0.65 9.68 -14.71
N THR A 34 -0.09 10.69 -14.26
CA THR A 34 -1.55 10.56 -14.09
C THR A 34 -2.26 10.32 -15.42
N ASN A 35 -1.68 10.70 -16.56
CA ASN A 35 -2.24 10.39 -17.87
C ASN A 35 -2.14 8.88 -18.20
N GLU A 36 -1.01 8.24 -17.85
CA GLU A 36 -0.87 6.79 -18.05
C GLU A 36 -1.80 6.02 -17.12
N ILE A 37 -1.94 6.46 -15.85
CA ILE A 37 -2.87 5.85 -14.89
C ILE A 37 -4.31 5.89 -15.42
N VAL A 38 -4.80 7.05 -15.87
CA VAL A 38 -6.20 7.15 -16.33
C VAL A 38 -6.45 6.43 -17.65
N LYS A 39 -5.44 6.33 -18.52
CA LYS A 39 -5.49 5.55 -19.76
C LYS A 39 -5.62 4.06 -19.45
N GLU A 40 -4.78 3.53 -18.55
CA GLU A 40 -4.81 2.12 -18.16
C GLU A 40 -6.09 1.78 -17.35
N ALA A 41 -6.55 2.69 -16.50
CA ALA A 41 -7.75 2.51 -15.68
C ALA A 41 -9.07 2.71 -16.43
N ASP A 42 -9.02 3.13 -17.70
CA ASP A 42 -10.17 3.49 -18.54
C ASP A 42 -11.10 4.52 -17.86
N ILE A 43 -10.53 5.63 -17.40
CA ILE A 43 -11.27 6.76 -16.82
C ILE A 43 -10.77 8.09 -17.38
N SER A 44 -11.54 9.17 -17.17
CA SER A 44 -11.06 10.52 -17.50
C SER A 44 -10.13 11.07 -16.42
N LYS A 45 -9.22 11.96 -16.82
CA LYS A 45 -8.35 12.69 -15.89
C LYS A 45 -9.13 13.52 -14.86
N GLY A 46 -10.24 14.12 -15.30
CA GLY A 46 -11.15 14.85 -14.42
C GLY A 46 -11.76 13.94 -13.34
N LEU A 47 -12.09 12.70 -13.69
CA LEU A 47 -12.66 11.73 -12.76
C LEU A 47 -11.63 11.26 -11.72
N LEU A 48 -10.37 11.03 -12.12
CA LEU A 48 -9.30 10.70 -11.17
C LEU A 48 -9.12 11.81 -10.12
N PHE A 49 -9.06 13.07 -10.55
CA PHE A 49 -8.95 14.20 -9.62
C PHE A 49 -10.24 14.47 -8.85
N HIS A 50 -11.40 14.06 -9.36
CA HIS A 50 -12.64 14.08 -8.59
C HIS A 50 -12.58 13.14 -7.38
N TYR A 51 -11.90 11.99 -7.52
CA TYR A 51 -11.75 10.99 -6.47
C TYR A 51 -10.63 11.32 -5.49
N PHE A 52 -9.47 11.70 -6.01
CA PHE A 52 -8.25 11.80 -5.22
C PHE A 52 -7.74 13.23 -5.07
N LYS A 53 -8.36 14.23 -5.69
CA LYS A 53 -7.93 15.64 -5.71
C LYS A 53 -6.62 15.90 -6.46
N ASP A 54 -5.57 15.15 -6.20
CA ASP A 54 -4.25 15.28 -6.81
C ASP A 54 -3.48 13.95 -6.79
N LYS A 55 -2.32 13.95 -7.45
CA LYS A 55 -1.44 12.78 -7.57
C LYS A 55 -0.88 12.32 -6.22
N LYS A 56 -0.60 13.26 -5.30
CA LYS A 56 -0.07 12.98 -3.96
C LYS A 56 -1.08 12.21 -3.13
N ASN A 57 -2.32 12.67 -3.11
CA ASN A 57 -3.40 12.02 -2.38
C ASN A 57 -3.73 10.63 -2.95
N LEU A 58 -3.67 10.45 -4.28
CA LEU A 58 -3.76 9.11 -4.89
C LEU A 58 -2.64 8.19 -4.40
N PHE A 59 -1.38 8.67 -4.43
CA PHE A 59 -0.23 7.90 -4.00
C PHE A 59 -0.32 7.48 -2.53
N LEU A 60 -0.65 8.42 -1.64
CA LEU A 60 -0.77 8.16 -0.21
C LEU A 60 -1.97 7.26 0.11
N PHE A 61 -3.11 7.46 -0.58
CA PHE A 61 -4.25 6.55 -0.45
C PHE A 61 -3.89 5.13 -0.84
N LEU A 62 -3.22 4.96 -1.98
CA LEU A 62 -2.80 3.64 -2.45
C LEU A 62 -1.80 3.00 -1.48
N TYR A 63 -0.86 3.77 -0.92
CA TYR A 63 0.05 3.29 0.12
C TYR A 63 -0.71 2.79 1.35
N ASP A 64 -1.64 3.59 1.88
CA ASP A 64 -2.44 3.22 3.05
C ASP A 64 -3.27 1.95 2.75
N HIS A 65 -3.91 1.87 1.57
CA HIS A 65 -4.65 0.70 1.13
C HIS A 65 -3.78 -0.58 1.06
N CYS A 66 -2.61 -0.50 0.44
CA CYS A 66 -1.70 -1.65 0.31
C CYS A 66 -1.17 -2.12 1.67
N ILE A 67 -0.85 -1.19 2.58
CA ILE A 67 -0.44 -1.52 3.95
C ILE A 67 -1.59 -2.18 4.71
N ASP A 68 -2.81 -1.67 4.60
CA ASP A 68 -3.99 -2.26 5.26
C ASP A 68 -4.27 -3.68 4.76
N VAL A 69 -4.25 -3.90 3.44
CA VAL A 69 -4.41 -5.24 2.85
C VAL A 69 -3.31 -6.19 3.33
N SER A 70 -2.04 -5.77 3.24
CA SER A 70 -0.90 -6.59 3.69
C SER A 70 -1.01 -6.93 5.18
N THR A 71 -1.39 -5.96 6.01
CA THR A 71 -1.44 -6.11 7.47
C THR A 71 -2.61 -7.02 7.87
N ASN A 72 -3.77 -6.87 7.22
CA ASN A 72 -4.93 -7.72 7.46
C ASN A 72 -4.66 -9.17 7.06
N GLU A 73 -4.08 -9.42 5.89
CA GLU A 73 -3.73 -10.78 5.46
C GLU A 73 -2.67 -11.42 6.35
N PHE A 74 -1.72 -10.63 6.86
CA PHE A 74 -0.72 -11.09 7.82
C PHE A 74 -1.37 -11.52 9.15
N TYR A 75 -2.25 -10.67 9.72
CA TYR A 75 -2.88 -10.96 11.01
C TYR A 75 -3.89 -12.11 10.97
N LYS A 76 -4.45 -12.44 9.81
CA LYS A 76 -5.27 -13.64 9.64
C LYS A 76 -4.46 -14.95 9.78
N LYS A 77 -3.14 -14.88 9.62
CA LYS A 77 -2.26 -16.06 9.54
C LYS A 77 -1.33 -16.22 10.74
N ILE A 78 -0.90 -15.13 11.36
CA ILE A 78 0.06 -15.17 12.47
C ILE A 78 -0.62 -15.66 13.75
N ASN A 79 0.05 -16.55 14.50
CA ASN A 79 -0.36 -16.89 15.86
C ASN A 79 0.31 -15.92 16.84
N LEU A 80 -0.47 -15.01 17.44
CA LEU A 80 0.05 -14.05 18.42
C LEU A 80 0.19 -14.64 19.83
N ASP A 81 -0.40 -15.80 20.08
CA ASP A 81 -0.30 -16.49 21.38
C ASP A 81 1.00 -17.29 21.51
N GLU A 82 1.73 -17.50 20.40
CA GLU A 82 3.07 -18.10 20.40
C GLU A 82 4.04 -17.21 21.19
N LYS A 83 4.69 -17.80 22.20
CA LYS A 83 5.58 -17.11 23.15
C LYS A 83 7.06 -17.31 22.81
N ASP A 84 7.40 -18.36 22.07
CA ASP A 84 8.76 -18.53 21.58
C ASP A 84 9.05 -17.53 20.47
N PHE A 85 10.00 -16.63 20.74
CA PHE A 85 10.40 -15.58 19.83
C PHE A 85 10.88 -16.12 18.48
N PHE A 86 11.66 -17.20 18.46
CA PHE A 86 12.21 -17.74 17.21
C PHE A 86 11.14 -18.46 16.40
N ILE A 87 10.22 -19.17 17.04
CA ILE A 87 9.07 -19.79 16.36
C ILE A 87 8.19 -18.70 15.76
N ARG A 88 7.84 -17.67 16.53
CA ARG A 88 7.05 -16.54 16.05
C ARG A 88 7.75 -15.83 14.88
N LEU A 89 9.04 -15.54 15.00
CA LEU A 89 9.83 -14.93 13.93
C LEU A 89 9.82 -15.78 12.64
N ASN A 90 9.97 -17.10 12.76
CA ASN A 90 9.90 -18.00 11.61
C ASN A 90 8.51 -17.98 10.94
N GLN A 91 7.43 -17.99 11.72
CA GLN A 91 6.06 -17.83 11.19
C GLN A 91 5.91 -16.51 10.44
N MET A 92 6.40 -15.41 11.01
CA MET A 92 6.34 -14.09 10.35
C MET A 92 7.08 -14.11 9.00
N CYS A 93 8.25 -14.74 8.93
CA CYS A 93 9.00 -14.90 7.69
C CYS A 93 8.22 -15.70 6.65
N ILE A 94 7.67 -16.86 7.02
CA ILE A 94 6.87 -17.70 6.12
C ILE A 94 5.67 -16.94 5.57
N ILE A 95 4.88 -16.30 6.44
CA ILE A 95 3.73 -15.50 6.02
C ILE A 95 4.15 -14.38 5.09
N LYS A 96 5.26 -13.68 5.40
CA LYS A 96 5.76 -12.61 4.54
C LYS A 96 6.15 -13.11 3.15
N PHE A 97 6.80 -14.26 3.04
CA PHE A 97 7.10 -14.88 1.74
C PHE A 97 5.83 -15.30 0.98
N GLU A 98 4.83 -15.85 1.67
CA GLU A 98 3.54 -16.17 1.04
C GLU A 98 2.85 -14.91 0.48
N LEU A 99 2.84 -13.81 1.24
CA LEU A 99 2.23 -12.56 0.80
C LEU A 99 3.00 -11.92 -0.37
N LEU A 100 4.33 -11.95 -0.34
CA LEU A 100 5.17 -11.50 -1.45
C LEU A 100 4.87 -12.27 -2.74
N ASN A 101 4.72 -13.59 -2.65
CA ASN A 101 4.38 -14.44 -3.80
C ASN A 101 2.95 -14.22 -4.29
N LYS A 102 1.99 -13.98 -3.38
CA LYS A 102 0.58 -13.78 -3.72
C LYS A 102 0.30 -12.39 -4.33
N TYR A 103 1.04 -11.36 -3.89
CA TYR A 103 0.78 -9.96 -4.26
C TYR A 103 2.05 -9.22 -4.71
N PRO A 104 2.80 -9.72 -5.72
CA PRO A 104 4.12 -9.18 -6.07
C PRO A 104 4.08 -7.68 -6.43
N GLU A 105 3.10 -7.25 -7.21
CA GLU A 105 2.98 -5.84 -7.62
C GLU A 105 2.67 -4.91 -6.44
N MET A 106 1.85 -5.36 -5.49
CA MET A 106 1.54 -4.61 -4.27
C MET A 106 2.81 -4.40 -3.44
N PHE A 107 3.59 -5.44 -3.24
CA PHE A 107 4.83 -5.34 -2.47
C PHE A 107 5.92 -4.56 -3.19
N ARG A 108 5.99 -4.64 -4.52
CA ARG A 108 6.88 -3.81 -5.33
C ARG A 108 6.54 -2.33 -5.17
N PHE A 109 5.25 -1.99 -5.18
CA PHE A 109 4.81 -0.62 -4.89
C PHE A 109 5.15 -0.20 -3.45
N ILE A 110 4.88 -1.04 -2.45
CA ILE A 110 5.23 -0.76 -1.05
C ILE A 110 6.73 -0.50 -0.90
N GLU A 111 7.58 -1.32 -1.51
CA GLU A 111 9.04 -1.13 -1.53
C GLU A 111 9.42 0.21 -2.16
N THR A 112 8.85 0.53 -3.32
CA THR A 112 9.08 1.79 -4.02
C THR A 112 8.67 2.99 -3.16
N ALA A 113 7.51 2.93 -2.51
CA ALA A 113 7.04 3.96 -1.61
C ALA A 113 7.88 4.05 -0.33
N TYR A 114 8.39 2.93 0.18
CA TYR A 114 9.26 2.91 1.34
C TYR A 114 10.59 3.62 1.06
N MET A 115 11.14 3.44 -0.14
CA MET A 115 12.39 4.04 -0.61
C MET A 115 12.21 5.43 -1.24
N GLU A 116 10.98 5.96 -1.31
CA GLU A 116 10.69 7.24 -1.94
C GLU A 116 11.32 8.40 -1.16
N THR A 117 12.00 9.29 -1.89
CA THR A 117 12.77 10.43 -1.33
C THR A 117 12.25 11.79 -1.79
N SER A 118 11.25 11.82 -2.67
CA SER A 118 10.57 13.03 -3.10
C SER A 118 10.12 13.90 -1.92
N LYS A 119 10.52 15.17 -1.94
CA LYS A 119 10.09 16.17 -0.95
C LYS A 119 8.57 16.35 -0.91
N ASN A 120 7.85 15.96 -1.96
CA ASN A 120 6.40 16.13 -2.07
C ASN A 120 5.62 15.13 -1.21
N VAL A 121 6.19 13.94 -0.93
CA VAL A 121 5.51 12.87 -0.18
C VAL A 121 6.32 12.30 0.98
N LYS A 122 7.63 12.60 1.05
CA LYS A 122 8.54 12.03 2.04
C LYS A 122 8.05 12.22 3.48
N LYS A 123 7.63 13.45 3.84
CA LYS A 123 7.17 13.74 5.21
C LYS A 123 5.99 12.83 5.60
N GLU A 124 4.97 12.77 4.75
CA GLU A 124 3.77 11.96 5.01
C GLU A 124 4.05 10.46 5.02
N LEU A 125 5.03 9.99 4.24
CA LEU A 125 5.46 8.60 4.24
C LEU A 125 6.26 8.26 5.49
N ASP A 126 7.17 9.13 5.92
CA ASP A 126 7.97 8.90 7.12
C ASP A 126 7.08 8.84 8.37
N GLU A 127 6.10 9.75 8.50
CA GLU A 127 5.07 9.70 9.57
C GLU A 127 4.30 8.36 9.57
N ARG A 128 3.96 7.83 8.38
CA ARG A 128 3.27 6.53 8.24
C ARG A 128 4.18 5.36 8.60
N LYS A 129 5.45 5.38 8.19
CA LYS A 129 6.43 4.34 8.52
C LYS A 129 6.66 4.28 10.03
N GLU A 130 6.86 5.43 10.68
CA GLU A 130 7.03 5.51 12.13
C GLU A 130 5.82 4.93 12.87
N LYS A 131 4.60 5.28 12.45
CA LYS A 131 3.37 4.73 13.01
C LYS A 131 3.29 3.21 12.83
N LEU A 132 3.62 2.70 11.64
CA LEU A 132 3.60 1.27 11.34
C LEU A 132 4.61 0.49 12.19
N ILE A 133 5.84 1.00 12.32
CA ILE A 133 6.89 0.41 13.16
C ILE A 133 6.42 0.34 14.61
N LYS A 134 5.84 1.41 15.15
CA LYS A 134 5.34 1.46 16.52
C LYS A 134 4.23 0.45 16.78
N ILE A 135 3.29 0.29 15.84
CA ILE A 135 2.21 -0.70 15.95
C ILE A 135 2.76 -2.12 15.91
N ASN A 136 3.71 -2.37 15.01
CA ASN A 136 4.29 -3.70 14.84
C ASN A 136 5.19 -4.08 16.01
N SER A 137 5.97 -3.14 16.57
CA SER A 137 6.85 -3.44 17.71
C SER A 137 6.04 -3.85 18.94
N ILE A 138 4.96 -3.13 19.26
CA ILE A 138 4.06 -3.50 20.36
C ILE A 138 3.56 -4.94 20.17
N LYS A 139 3.06 -5.27 18.98
CA LYS A 139 2.47 -6.60 18.72
C LYS A 139 3.48 -7.74 18.62
N VAL A 140 4.73 -7.45 18.22
CA VAL A 140 5.80 -8.45 18.06
C VAL A 140 6.55 -8.69 19.36
N PHE A 141 6.55 -7.74 20.30
CA PHE A 141 7.36 -7.83 21.53
C PHE A 141 6.54 -7.90 22.83
N GLU A 142 5.26 -7.56 22.84
CA GLU A 142 4.41 -7.62 24.04
C GLU A 142 3.52 -8.87 24.13
N GLY A 143 3.79 -9.88 23.29
CA GLY A 143 3.17 -11.21 23.32
C GLY A 143 4.05 -12.22 24.00
#